data_AF-A0AA89AQU5-F1
#
_entry.id   AF-A0AA89AQU5-F1
#
_cell.length_a   1.000
_cell.length_b   1.000
_cell.length_c   1.000
_cell.angle_alpha   90.00
_cell.angle_beta   90.00
_cell.angle_gamma   90.00
#
_symmetry.space_group_name_H-M   'P 1'
#
loop_
_entity.id
_entity.type
_entity.pdbx_description
1 polymer ?
#
loop_
_entity_poly.entity_id
_entity_poly.type
_entity_poly.pdbx_seq_one_letter_code
_entity_poly.pdbx_strand_id
1 'polypeptide(L)'
;MQQNLGVKVLKKLKVQKGLKGSTHSVSYLQDSDGQRNCKVSSKRGASWKRRVKVRDGGNFNLKKKDERHFRPIIVKSSLQTSFPTQECADHADIAVANFMFVTGLPLSASNSFYFQQMADAIAAAGPGYKMPSYNSLRGKLLNRSCQDVSKPLHELRKSWEITGCSVMVDRWSDSTGRTVINFFVYCPKGTLFLKSVEATDNPLHQMFTSPTWIQSTFLKQRVGLEVTETIVDPLFWSLSERTLKVADPLLNVLQLTDNEERPSIGYIYDAMQKAKENAMVVFNNEESDYLPYLNIIDRIWVEELHSPLHAAGWYLNPSIFYKPGFSTSKVIQKGLLDCIETLEPNLTSQVLITSHIKSYEDAVGDFGRPMALGGRESLAPATWWSLYAVDYPDLQRLAVRVLSQTCSVIRCERNWSMFECIHAKKRNRLEHQRLNDLIFVHYSLRLHE
;
A
#
# COMPACT_ATOMS: atom_id res chain seq x y z
N MET A 1 -1.79 6.11 -15.57
CA MET A 1 -3.24 6.41 -15.52
C MET A 1 -3.56 7.82 -14.97
N GLN A 2 -3.09 8.23 -13.78
CA GLN A 2 -3.42 9.57 -13.25
C GLN A 2 -2.46 10.73 -13.61
N GLN A 3 -1.24 10.51 -14.11
CA GLN A 3 -0.40 11.63 -14.56
C GLN A 3 -0.99 12.33 -15.81
N ASN A 4 -1.55 11.57 -16.75
CA ASN A 4 -2.25 12.14 -17.93
C ASN A 4 -3.58 12.80 -17.55
N LEU A 5 -4.33 12.26 -16.57
CA LEU A 5 -5.52 12.91 -16.02
C LEU A 5 -5.16 14.19 -15.24
N GLY A 6 -4.11 14.17 -14.41
CA GLY A 6 -3.61 15.33 -13.68
C GLY A 6 -3.15 16.45 -14.61
N VAL A 7 -2.42 16.13 -15.68
CA VAL A 7 -1.98 17.11 -16.69
C VAL A 7 -3.15 17.61 -17.55
N LYS A 8 -4.09 16.75 -17.95
CA LYS A 8 -5.31 17.15 -18.69
C LYS A 8 -6.26 18.00 -17.83
N VAL A 9 -6.40 17.68 -16.53
CA VAL A 9 -7.17 18.47 -15.55
C VAL A 9 -6.48 19.79 -15.26
N LEU A 10 -5.16 19.83 -15.07
CA LEU A 10 -4.39 21.06 -14.90
C LEU A 10 -4.44 21.95 -16.15
N LYS A 11 -4.39 21.37 -17.37
CA LYS A 11 -4.59 22.11 -18.62
C LYS A 11 -6.03 22.65 -18.73
N LYS A 12 -7.06 21.86 -18.42
CA LYS A 12 -8.46 22.33 -18.40
C LYS A 12 -8.72 23.41 -17.33
N LEU A 13 -8.09 23.31 -16.16
CA LEU A 13 -8.16 24.32 -15.09
C LEU A 13 -7.41 25.60 -15.44
N LYS A 14 -6.28 25.51 -16.16
CA LYS A 14 -5.56 26.69 -16.70
C LYS A 14 -6.38 27.40 -17.80
N VAL A 15 -7.07 26.64 -18.66
CA VAL A 15 -7.97 27.19 -19.68
C VAL A 15 -9.22 27.81 -19.05
N GLN A 16 -9.80 27.22 -18.00
CA GLN A 16 -10.91 27.82 -17.24
C GLN A 16 -10.50 29.06 -16.43
N LYS A 17 -9.25 29.13 -15.94
CA LYS A 17 -8.72 30.33 -15.27
C LYS A 17 -8.32 31.46 -16.24
N GLY A 18 -8.28 31.20 -17.55
CA GLY A 18 -8.00 32.19 -18.59
C GLY A 18 -9.15 33.13 -18.93
N LEU A 19 -10.35 32.91 -18.36
CA LEU A 19 -11.52 33.78 -18.54
C LEU A 19 -12.04 34.25 -17.18
N LYS A 20 -11.30 35.19 -16.58
CA LYS A 20 -11.82 36.34 -15.81
C LYS A 20 -10.64 37.12 -15.26
N GLY A 21 -10.36 38.26 -15.88
CA GLY A 21 -9.43 39.24 -15.32
C GLY A 21 -10.00 39.83 -14.04
N SER A 22 -9.17 39.88 -13.01
CA SER A 22 -8.97 41.08 -12.20
C SER A 22 -7.75 40.86 -11.29
N THR A 23 -6.80 41.76 -11.45
CA THR A 23 -5.56 41.95 -10.71
C THR A 23 -5.78 42.08 -9.20
N HIS A 24 -5.14 41.22 -8.42
CA HIS A 24 -4.43 41.64 -7.20
C HIS A 24 -3.21 40.75 -6.97
N SER A 25 -2.04 41.37 -7.07
CA SER A 25 -0.73 40.87 -6.70
C SER A 25 -0.64 40.63 -5.19
N VAL A 26 -0.18 39.46 -4.76
CA VAL A 26 0.54 39.32 -3.48
C VAL A 26 1.72 38.37 -3.69
N SER A 27 2.90 38.97 -3.69
CA SER A 27 4.22 38.36 -3.55
C SER A 27 4.37 37.71 -2.17
N TYR A 28 4.85 36.47 -2.11
CA TYR A 28 5.41 35.90 -0.88
C TYR A 28 6.86 36.37 -0.75
N LEU A 29 7.12 37.26 0.21
CA LEU A 29 8.46 37.56 0.71
C LEU A 29 8.76 36.67 1.91
N GLN A 30 10.01 36.22 1.94
CA GLN A 30 10.72 35.62 3.07
C GLN A 30 10.79 36.58 4.26
N ASP A 31 10.84 36.03 5.47
CA ASP A 31 11.74 36.39 6.59
C ASP A 31 11.37 35.48 7.79
N SER A 32 12.27 34.66 8.35
CA SER A 32 13.52 34.95 9.09
C SER A 32 13.28 35.53 10.49
N ASP A 33 13.94 34.88 11.44
CA ASP A 33 14.02 35.05 12.91
C ASP A 33 13.81 36.43 13.53
N GLY A 34 13.24 36.44 14.74
CA GLY A 34 13.24 37.61 15.62
C GLY A 34 12.55 37.43 16.98
N GLN A 35 13.32 37.02 17.99
CA GLN A 35 13.00 37.22 19.41
C GLN A 35 12.68 38.69 19.72
N ARG A 36 11.61 38.97 20.48
CA ARG A 36 11.60 40.02 21.52
C ARG A 36 10.38 39.93 22.45
N ASN A 37 10.70 40.03 23.74
CA ASN A 37 9.82 40.29 24.88
C ASN A 37 8.90 41.49 24.67
N CYS A 38 7.67 41.40 25.21
CA CYS A 38 7.03 42.49 25.97
C CYS A 38 5.89 41.94 26.85
N LYS A 39 6.03 42.10 28.17
CA LYS A 39 4.99 41.98 29.21
C LYS A 39 4.36 43.36 29.46
N VAL A 40 3.26 43.35 30.26
CA VAL A 40 2.53 44.44 30.98
C VAL A 40 1.10 44.55 30.41
N SER A 41 -0.03 44.49 31.12
CA SER A 41 -0.41 44.45 32.56
C SER A 41 -1.92 44.11 32.69
N SER A 42 -2.36 43.22 33.59
CA SER A 42 -2.89 43.44 34.96
C SER A 42 -4.38 43.81 35.11
N LYS A 43 -5.12 42.97 35.87
CA LYS A 43 -5.97 43.23 37.09
C LYS A 43 -7.00 42.09 37.18
N ARG A 44 -7.44 41.48 38.30
CA ARG A 44 -7.30 41.45 39.79
C ARG A 44 -8.00 40.12 40.20
N GLY A 45 -7.79 39.43 41.32
CA GLY A 45 -7.05 39.67 42.55
C GLY A 45 -7.19 38.47 43.53
N ALA A 46 -6.38 38.54 44.60
CA ALA A 46 -6.42 37.92 45.95
C ALA A 46 -6.96 36.47 46.11
N SER A 47 -6.23 35.54 46.75
CA SER A 47 -5.96 35.57 48.19
C SER A 47 -4.81 34.64 48.62
N TRP A 48 -4.10 35.06 49.68
CA TRP A 48 -2.91 34.46 50.30
C TRP A 48 -3.25 33.54 51.49
N LYS A 49 -2.40 32.53 51.73
CA LYS A 49 -1.54 32.33 52.94
C LYS A 49 -0.92 30.91 52.91
N ARG A 50 0.36 30.72 52.51
CA ARG A 50 1.62 30.74 53.29
C ARG A 50 1.66 29.80 54.52
N ARG A 51 2.60 28.85 54.54
CA ARG A 51 3.86 28.93 55.33
C ARG A 51 4.80 27.72 55.07
N VAL A 52 6.04 27.98 54.66
CA VAL A 52 7.22 27.13 54.91
C VAL A 52 8.17 27.98 55.77
N LYS A 53 8.89 27.36 56.71
CA LYS A 53 10.05 27.98 57.37
C LYS A 53 11.21 26.99 57.37
N VAL A 54 12.39 27.55 57.14
CA VAL A 54 13.69 26.94 56.78
C VAL A 54 14.62 26.83 58.00
N ARG A 55 15.49 25.80 57.95
CA ARG A 55 16.83 25.52 58.55
C ARG A 55 17.28 26.14 59.88
N ASP A 56 17.98 25.30 60.65
CA ASP A 56 19.43 25.33 60.95
C ASP A 56 19.79 23.92 61.50
N GLY A 57 20.98 23.31 61.46
CA GLY A 57 22.37 23.72 61.29
C GLY A 57 23.20 22.82 62.24
N GLY A 58 24.34 22.24 61.80
CA GLY A 58 25.25 21.55 62.73
C GLY A 58 26.11 20.41 62.16
N ASN A 59 27.39 20.71 61.93
CA ASN A 59 28.51 19.84 61.56
C ASN A 59 28.79 18.66 62.52
N PHE A 60 29.43 17.57 62.04
CA PHE A 60 30.86 17.24 62.28
C PHE A 60 31.28 15.81 61.81
N ASN A 61 32.35 15.79 61.00
CA ASN A 61 33.49 14.86 60.84
C ASN A 61 33.37 13.33 60.62
N LEU A 62 33.96 12.95 59.47
CA LEU A 62 34.83 11.81 59.12
C LEU A 62 35.16 10.74 60.19
N LYS A 63 34.97 9.46 59.83
CA LYS A 63 36.07 8.50 59.55
C LYS A 63 35.58 7.16 58.97
N LYS A 64 36.47 6.58 58.15
CA LYS A 64 36.38 5.31 57.41
C LYS A 64 36.19 4.06 58.30
N LYS A 65 35.58 3.03 57.70
CA LYS A 65 36.12 1.66 57.42
C LYS A 65 35.29 0.48 57.93
N ASP A 66 35.29 -0.53 57.06
CA ASP A 66 35.11 -1.97 57.25
C ASP A 66 33.71 -2.61 57.06
N GLU A 67 33.69 -3.43 56.01
CA GLU A 67 32.73 -4.46 55.66
C GLU A 67 32.50 -5.44 56.81
N ARG A 68 31.27 -5.92 56.96
CA ARG A 68 30.94 -7.32 57.27
C ARG A 68 29.45 -7.56 57.02
N HIS A 69 29.16 -8.59 56.21
CA HIS A 69 27.83 -8.98 55.75
C HIS A 69 27.02 -9.80 56.78
N PHE A 70 25.68 -9.80 56.59
CA PHE A 70 24.62 -10.76 56.99
C PHE A 70 24.05 -10.65 58.42
N ARG A 71 22.73 -10.52 58.73
CA ARG A 71 21.37 -10.54 58.09
C ARG A 71 20.38 -9.83 59.09
N PRO A 72 19.05 -9.84 58.92
CA PRO A 72 18.20 -9.34 57.84
C PRO A 72 17.23 -8.25 58.36
N ILE A 73 16.96 -7.19 57.60
CA ILE A 73 15.84 -6.28 57.91
C ILE A 73 14.78 -6.47 56.85
N ILE A 74 13.60 -6.87 57.32
CA ILE A 74 12.34 -6.93 56.56
C ILE A 74 12.10 -5.53 55.99
N VAL A 75 12.43 -5.33 54.72
CA VAL A 75 11.96 -4.16 53.98
C VAL A 75 10.56 -4.52 53.49
N LYS A 76 9.55 -3.96 54.15
CA LYS A 76 8.22 -3.81 53.55
C LYS A 76 8.43 -3.09 52.22
N SER A 77 8.26 -3.79 51.11
CA SER A 77 8.17 -3.16 49.80
C SER A 77 6.88 -2.34 49.77
N SER A 78 6.99 -1.07 50.14
CA SER A 78 5.99 -0.08 49.77
C SER A 78 5.99 -0.01 48.25
N LEU A 79 4.99 -0.63 47.62
CA LEU A 79 4.58 -0.34 46.25
C LEU A 79 4.22 1.14 46.18
N GLN A 80 5.21 1.99 45.89
CA GLN A 80 4.93 3.28 45.29
C GLN A 80 4.61 2.99 43.82
N THR A 81 3.32 2.90 43.51
CA THR A 81 2.80 3.12 42.16
C THR A 81 3.13 4.58 41.81
N SER A 82 4.34 4.81 41.30
CA SER A 82 4.70 6.09 40.71
C SER A 82 3.84 6.28 39.47
N PHE A 83 3.00 7.30 39.47
CA PHE A 83 2.28 7.72 38.26
C PHE A 83 3.30 7.99 37.15
N PRO A 84 3.02 7.58 35.89
CA PRO A 84 3.92 7.83 34.78
C PRO A 84 4.16 9.35 34.64
N THR A 85 5.40 9.72 34.33
CA THR A 85 5.71 11.11 33.97
C THR A 85 4.98 11.44 32.67
N GLN A 86 4.61 12.72 32.49
CA GLN A 86 3.95 13.18 31.26
C GLN A 86 4.77 12.79 30.02
N GLU A 87 6.10 12.93 30.08
CA GLU A 87 7.01 12.55 28.98
C GLU A 87 6.97 11.05 28.64
N CYS A 88 6.83 10.17 29.65
CA CYS A 88 6.75 8.72 29.40
C CYS A 88 5.38 8.33 28.82
N ALA A 89 4.31 9.00 29.25
CA ALA A 89 2.98 8.83 28.68
C ALA A 89 2.94 9.32 27.22
N ASP A 90 3.47 10.51 26.94
CA ASP A 90 3.54 11.08 25.60
C ASP A 90 4.35 10.17 24.64
N HIS A 91 5.45 9.58 25.13
CA HIS A 91 6.24 8.64 24.32
C HIS A 91 5.47 7.35 24.00
N ALA A 92 4.73 6.81 24.97
CA ALA A 92 3.90 5.63 24.76
C ALA A 92 2.75 5.92 23.78
N ASP A 93 2.09 7.08 23.92
CA ASP A 93 1.00 7.50 23.04
C ASP A 93 1.48 7.66 21.59
N ILE A 94 2.64 8.29 21.38
CA ILE A 94 3.26 8.41 20.05
C ILE A 94 3.62 7.04 19.48
N ALA A 95 4.16 6.12 20.30
CA ALA A 95 4.50 4.78 19.85
C ALA A 95 3.26 3.99 19.38
N VAL A 96 2.17 4.07 20.13
CA VAL A 96 0.88 3.46 19.75
C VAL A 96 0.32 4.10 18.48
N ALA A 97 0.36 5.43 18.39
CA ALA A 97 -0.10 6.17 17.22
C ALA A 97 0.69 5.80 15.96
N ASN A 98 2.03 5.77 16.04
CA ASN A 98 2.90 5.39 14.93
C ASN A 98 2.61 3.96 14.45
N PHE A 99 2.43 3.00 15.36
CA PHE A 99 2.04 1.64 15.00
C PHE A 99 0.71 1.61 14.24
N MET A 100 -0.31 2.32 14.75
CA MET A 100 -1.61 2.39 14.09
C MET A 100 -1.55 3.07 12.72
N PHE A 101 -0.79 4.16 12.59
CA PHE A 101 -0.67 4.89 11.32
C PHE A 101 0.09 4.10 10.27
N VAL A 102 1.21 3.49 10.63
CA VAL A 102 2.05 2.73 9.69
C VAL A 102 1.35 1.46 9.20
N THR A 103 0.73 0.72 10.11
CA THR A 103 -0.04 -0.49 9.76
C THR A 103 -1.39 -0.18 9.11
N GLY A 104 -1.84 1.08 9.19
CA GLY A 104 -3.14 1.51 8.69
C GLY A 104 -4.30 0.86 9.45
N LEU A 105 -4.24 0.87 10.77
CA LEU A 105 -5.38 0.47 11.58
C LEU A 105 -6.43 1.59 11.57
N PRO A 106 -7.73 1.27 11.39
CA PRO A 106 -8.76 2.28 11.48
C PRO A 106 -8.77 2.86 12.90
N LEU A 107 -8.89 4.19 13.02
CA LEU A 107 -8.88 4.85 14.34
C LEU A 107 -10.00 4.34 15.27
N SER A 108 -11.10 3.84 14.69
CA SER A 108 -12.17 3.19 15.45
C SER A 108 -11.73 1.94 16.20
N ALA A 109 -10.60 1.32 15.85
CA ALA A 109 -10.00 0.23 16.62
C ALA A 109 -9.65 0.65 18.05
N SER A 110 -9.33 1.93 18.28
CA SER A 110 -9.09 2.49 19.63
C SER A 110 -10.32 2.48 20.53
N ASN A 111 -11.53 2.44 19.94
CA ASN A 111 -12.78 2.33 20.68
C ASN A 111 -13.10 0.90 21.12
N SER A 112 -12.29 -0.09 20.71
CA SER A 112 -12.46 -1.48 21.11
C SER A 112 -12.18 -1.65 22.61
N PHE A 113 -13.01 -2.43 23.29
CA PHE A 113 -12.76 -2.85 24.67
C PHE A 113 -11.40 -3.53 24.85
N TYR A 114 -10.88 -4.17 23.80
CA TYR A 114 -9.57 -4.83 23.83
C TYR A 114 -8.39 -3.85 23.72
N PHE A 115 -8.59 -2.60 23.29
CA PHE A 115 -7.51 -1.64 23.10
C PHE A 115 -6.87 -1.24 24.43
N GLN A 116 -7.68 -0.82 25.41
CA GLN A 116 -7.18 -0.50 26.75
C GLN A 116 -6.70 -1.74 27.50
N GLN A 117 -7.41 -2.87 27.39
CA GLN A 117 -6.97 -4.13 28.00
C GLN A 117 -5.60 -4.59 27.52
N MET A 118 -5.28 -4.37 26.24
CA MET A 118 -3.94 -4.65 25.72
C MET A 118 -2.89 -3.80 26.43
N ALA A 119 -3.12 -2.49 26.56
CA ALA A 119 -2.20 -1.59 27.25
C ALA A 119 -2.03 -1.97 28.73
N ASP A 120 -3.13 -2.27 29.43
CA ASP A 120 -3.11 -2.67 30.84
C ASP A 120 -2.36 -3.99 31.05
N ALA A 121 -2.56 -4.96 30.15
CA ALA A 121 -1.85 -6.25 30.21
C ALA A 121 -0.35 -6.10 29.94
N ILE A 122 0.04 -5.23 29.00
CA ILE A 122 1.45 -4.91 28.72
C ILE A 122 2.08 -4.20 29.93
N ALA A 123 1.38 -3.22 30.52
CA ALA A 123 1.84 -2.51 31.69
C ALA A 123 2.01 -3.45 32.91
N ALA A 124 1.06 -4.37 33.11
CA ALA A 124 1.12 -5.37 34.17
C ALA A 124 2.24 -6.40 33.98
N ALA A 125 2.62 -6.71 32.74
CA ALA A 125 3.74 -7.60 32.44
C ALA A 125 5.10 -6.99 32.84
N GLY A 126 5.19 -5.66 32.88
CA GLY A 126 6.33 -4.91 33.38
C GLY A 126 7.53 -4.83 32.41
N PRO A 127 8.62 -4.18 32.84
CA PRO A 127 9.81 -3.97 32.01
C PRO A 127 10.44 -5.30 31.54
N GLY A 128 10.76 -5.39 30.25
CA GLY A 128 11.38 -6.58 29.64
C GLY A 128 10.38 -7.51 28.94
N TYR A 129 9.08 -7.24 29.04
CA TYR A 129 8.08 -7.91 28.19
C TYR A 129 8.37 -7.63 26.70
N LYS A 130 8.28 -8.69 25.88
CA LYS A 130 8.40 -8.59 24.43
C LYS A 130 7.05 -8.89 23.79
N MET A 131 6.64 -8.03 22.87
CA MET A 131 5.42 -8.24 22.09
C MET A 131 5.46 -9.60 21.36
N PRO A 132 4.31 -10.26 21.18
CA PRO A 132 4.25 -11.53 20.46
C PRO A 132 4.77 -11.41 19.03
N SER A 133 5.54 -12.41 18.58
CA SER A 133 5.99 -12.47 17.18
C SER A 133 4.85 -12.87 16.24
N TYR A 134 5.00 -12.55 14.95
CA TYR A 134 4.07 -12.96 13.88
C TYR A 134 3.72 -14.45 13.93
N ASN A 135 4.72 -15.32 14.13
CA ASN A 135 4.52 -16.77 14.23
C ASN A 135 3.72 -17.17 15.47
N SER A 136 3.90 -16.47 16.59
CA SER A 136 3.15 -16.71 17.83
C SER A 136 1.69 -16.29 17.69
N LEU A 137 1.45 -15.13 17.05
CA LEU A 137 0.11 -14.61 16.75
C LEU A 137 -0.66 -15.53 15.82
N ARG A 138 -0.11 -15.88 14.65
CA ARG A 138 -0.80 -16.73 13.66
C ARG A 138 -1.01 -18.18 14.11
N GLY A 139 -0.26 -18.63 15.12
CA GLY A 139 -0.25 -20.01 15.58
C GLY A 139 -0.87 -20.17 16.96
N LYS A 140 -0.01 -20.23 17.99
CA LYS A 140 -0.40 -20.59 19.36
C LYS A 140 -1.47 -19.67 19.94
N LEU A 141 -1.34 -18.36 19.76
CA LEU A 141 -2.26 -17.37 20.35
C LEU A 141 -3.61 -17.38 19.65
N LEU A 142 -3.65 -17.46 18.31
CA LEU A 142 -4.88 -17.63 17.55
C LEU A 142 -5.64 -18.89 17.97
N ASN A 143 -4.96 -20.03 18.06
CA ASN A 143 -5.56 -21.29 18.49
C ASN A 143 -6.18 -21.20 19.89
N ARG A 144 -5.50 -20.53 20.83
CA ARG A 144 -6.02 -20.30 22.18
C ARG A 144 -7.28 -19.42 22.15
N SER A 145 -7.25 -18.32 21.40
CA SER A 145 -8.41 -17.43 21.24
C SER A 145 -9.61 -18.17 20.62
N CYS A 146 -9.38 -19.02 19.62
CA CYS A 146 -10.43 -19.85 19.02
C CYS A 146 -11.09 -20.79 20.04
N GLN A 147 -10.29 -21.41 20.91
CA GLN A 147 -10.81 -22.29 21.97
C GLN A 147 -11.61 -21.52 23.03
N ASP A 148 -11.11 -20.36 23.46
CA ASP A 148 -11.77 -19.52 24.46
C ASP A 148 -13.12 -18.99 23.95
N VAL A 149 -13.18 -18.57 22.69
CA VAL A 149 -14.43 -18.12 22.05
C VAL A 149 -15.38 -19.28 21.78
N SER A 150 -14.90 -20.49 21.47
CA SER A 150 -15.77 -21.63 21.12
C SER A 150 -16.71 -22.08 22.26
N LYS A 151 -16.30 -21.89 23.51
CA LYS A 151 -17.08 -22.31 24.69
C LYS A 151 -18.45 -21.61 24.79
N PRO A 152 -18.52 -20.26 24.84
CA PRO A 152 -19.81 -19.55 24.86
C PRO A 152 -20.63 -19.74 23.57
N LEU A 153 -19.99 -20.00 22.42
CA LEU A 153 -20.71 -20.23 21.17
C LEU A 153 -21.55 -21.52 21.17
N HIS A 154 -21.18 -22.52 21.99
CA HIS A 154 -21.96 -23.74 22.10
C HIS A 154 -23.35 -23.51 22.72
N GLU A 155 -23.45 -22.63 23.72
CA GLU A 155 -24.74 -22.25 24.33
C GLU A 155 -25.59 -21.45 23.34
N LEU A 156 -24.95 -20.59 22.53
CA LEU A 156 -25.63 -19.84 21.48
C LEU A 156 -26.22 -20.78 20.43
N ARG A 157 -25.49 -21.82 20.01
CA ARG A 157 -25.96 -22.82 19.04
C ARG A 157 -27.21 -23.56 19.53
N LYS A 158 -27.27 -23.91 20.82
CA LYS A 158 -28.47 -24.54 21.42
C LYS A 158 -29.70 -23.64 21.31
N SER A 159 -29.54 -22.32 21.39
CA SER A 159 -30.67 -21.39 21.30
C SER A 159 -31.33 -21.37 19.92
N TRP A 160 -30.64 -21.80 18.86
CA TRP A 160 -31.17 -21.81 17.50
C TRP A 160 -32.32 -22.79 17.30
N GLU A 161 -32.39 -23.87 18.10
CA GLU A 161 -33.53 -24.81 18.09
C GLU A 161 -34.84 -24.11 18.50
N ILE A 162 -34.75 -23.07 19.34
CA ILE A 162 -35.88 -22.34 19.89
C ILE A 162 -36.15 -21.08 19.06
N THR A 163 -35.12 -20.31 18.74
CA THR A 163 -35.28 -19.00 18.08
C THR A 163 -35.32 -19.08 16.55
N GLY A 164 -34.88 -20.21 15.98
CA GLY A 164 -34.48 -20.28 14.58
C GLY A 164 -33.19 -19.50 14.28
N CYS A 165 -32.67 -19.67 13.06
CA CYS A 165 -31.51 -18.94 12.55
C CYS A 165 -31.53 -18.86 11.02
N SER A 166 -30.82 -17.88 10.45
CA SER A 166 -30.60 -17.75 9.00
C SER A 166 -29.14 -18.00 8.66
N VAL A 167 -28.87 -18.86 7.68
CA VAL A 167 -27.51 -19.10 7.20
C VAL A 167 -27.20 -18.09 6.08
N MET A 168 -26.12 -17.35 6.23
CA MET A 168 -25.61 -16.42 5.22
C MET A 168 -24.34 -17.03 4.60
N VAL A 169 -24.19 -16.87 3.30
CA VAL A 169 -23.05 -17.42 2.54
C VAL A 169 -22.38 -16.28 1.78
N ASP A 170 -21.06 -16.18 1.92
CA ASP A 170 -20.22 -15.20 1.26
C ASP A 170 -19.11 -15.91 0.48
N ARG A 171 -18.82 -15.45 -0.75
CA ARG A 171 -17.83 -16.07 -1.64
C ARG A 171 -16.71 -15.08 -1.92
N TRP A 172 -15.49 -15.55 -1.70
CA TRP A 172 -14.26 -14.85 -2.05
C TRP A 172 -13.41 -15.71 -2.99
N SER A 173 -12.75 -15.09 -3.96
CA SER A 173 -11.81 -15.78 -4.86
C SER A 173 -10.48 -15.05 -4.85
N ASP A 174 -9.37 -15.79 -4.80
CA ASP A 174 -8.01 -15.23 -4.85
C ASP A 174 -7.44 -15.19 -6.28
N SER A 175 -6.32 -14.47 -6.45
CA SER A 175 -5.63 -14.34 -7.74
C SER A 175 -4.95 -15.63 -8.22
N THR A 176 -4.99 -16.70 -7.43
CA THR A 176 -4.48 -18.03 -7.77
C THR A 176 -5.59 -19.00 -8.19
N GLY A 177 -6.84 -18.51 -8.29
CA GLY A 177 -8.01 -19.30 -8.69
C GLY A 177 -8.69 -20.04 -7.55
N ARG A 178 -8.20 -19.93 -6.30
CA ARG A 178 -8.83 -20.58 -5.14
C ARG A 178 -10.09 -19.83 -4.76
N THR A 179 -11.22 -20.53 -4.79
CA THR A 179 -12.48 -20.01 -4.27
C THR A 179 -12.64 -20.45 -2.83
N VAL A 180 -12.99 -19.52 -1.95
CA VAL A 180 -13.32 -19.78 -0.55
C VAL A 180 -14.75 -19.32 -0.29
N ILE A 181 -15.55 -20.18 0.33
CA ILE A 181 -16.93 -19.91 0.71
C ILE A 181 -17.01 -19.83 2.23
N ASN A 182 -17.39 -18.66 2.74
CA ASN A 182 -17.61 -18.38 4.15
C ASN A 182 -19.08 -18.59 4.51
N PHE A 183 -19.34 -19.35 5.58
CA PHE A 183 -20.67 -19.60 6.11
C PHE A 183 -20.82 -18.85 7.43
N PHE A 184 -21.85 -18.02 7.52
CA PHE A 184 -22.26 -17.33 8.74
C PHE A 184 -23.67 -17.77 9.14
N VAL A 185 -24.00 -17.64 10.42
CA VAL A 185 -25.33 -17.91 10.96
C VAL A 185 -25.79 -16.68 11.71
N TYR A 186 -26.89 -16.09 11.26
CA TYR A 186 -27.59 -15.00 11.93
C TYR A 186 -28.65 -15.57 12.88
N CYS A 187 -28.70 -15.05 14.09
CA CYS A 187 -29.74 -15.31 15.08
C CYS A 187 -30.08 -14.00 15.83
N PRO A 188 -31.15 -13.93 16.65
CA PRO A 188 -31.51 -12.70 17.38
C PRO A 188 -30.40 -12.14 18.28
N LYS A 189 -29.41 -12.97 18.67
CA LYS A 189 -28.25 -12.56 19.46
C LYS A 189 -27.07 -12.06 18.62
N GLY A 190 -27.14 -12.13 17.29
CA GLY A 190 -26.13 -11.62 16.36
C GLY A 190 -25.72 -12.62 15.26
N THR A 191 -24.69 -12.23 14.50
CA THR A 191 -24.09 -13.02 13.42
C THR A 191 -22.87 -13.79 13.93
N LEU A 192 -22.80 -15.07 13.60
CA LEU A 192 -21.73 -15.97 13.98
C LEU A 192 -21.04 -16.55 12.75
N PHE A 193 -19.71 -16.56 12.72
CA PHE A 193 -18.96 -17.31 11.73
C PHE A 193 -19.01 -18.81 12.04
N LEU A 194 -19.43 -19.62 11.08
CA LEU A 194 -19.60 -21.07 11.24
C LEU A 194 -18.36 -21.82 10.76
N LYS A 195 -18.02 -21.64 9.48
CA LYS A 195 -16.87 -22.27 8.83
C LYS A 195 -16.55 -21.57 7.51
N SER A 196 -15.35 -21.80 7.02
CA SER A 196 -14.94 -21.46 5.67
C SER A 196 -14.53 -22.73 4.95
N VAL A 197 -14.88 -22.85 3.67
CA VAL A 197 -14.63 -24.05 2.85
C VAL A 197 -13.97 -23.62 1.55
N GLU A 198 -12.86 -24.26 1.21
CA GLU A 198 -12.24 -24.12 -0.10
C GLU A 198 -13.06 -24.90 -1.14
N ALA A 199 -13.51 -24.19 -2.16
CA ALA A 199 -14.26 -24.68 -3.29
C ALA A 199 -13.28 -24.97 -4.43
N THR A 200 -12.83 -26.22 -4.54
CA THR A 200 -12.11 -26.73 -5.72
C THR A 200 -13.09 -26.99 -6.86
N ASP A 201 -12.68 -26.80 -8.12
CA ASP A 201 -13.49 -27.02 -9.35
C ASP A 201 -14.36 -28.29 -9.23
N ASN A 202 -15.69 -28.32 -9.36
CA ASN A 202 -16.64 -27.52 -10.13
C ASN A 202 -17.97 -27.41 -9.31
N PRO A 203 -17.99 -26.66 -8.19
CA PRO A 203 -19.06 -26.72 -7.20
C PRO A 203 -20.33 -26.02 -7.67
N LEU A 204 -20.19 -25.02 -8.53
CA LEU A 204 -21.31 -24.30 -9.15
C LEU A 204 -22.12 -25.23 -10.04
N HIS A 205 -21.47 -25.95 -10.96
CA HIS A 205 -22.18 -26.91 -11.80
C HIS A 205 -22.89 -27.98 -10.97
N GLN A 206 -22.23 -28.54 -9.95
CA GLN A 206 -22.85 -29.52 -9.04
C GLN A 206 -24.01 -28.94 -8.23
N MET A 207 -23.91 -27.68 -7.78
CA MET A 207 -24.99 -27.01 -7.06
C MET A 207 -26.22 -26.83 -7.94
N PHE A 208 -26.04 -26.32 -9.16
CA PHE A 208 -27.12 -26.03 -10.11
C PHE A 208 -27.64 -27.27 -10.87
N THR A 209 -26.97 -28.42 -10.73
CA THR A 209 -27.46 -29.73 -11.19
C THR A 209 -27.95 -30.63 -10.06
N SER A 210 -27.91 -30.16 -8.81
CA SER A 210 -28.30 -30.95 -7.65
C SER A 210 -29.82 -31.21 -7.60
N PRO A 211 -30.26 -32.35 -7.01
CA PRO A 211 -31.68 -32.62 -6.76
C PRO A 211 -32.36 -31.52 -5.95
N THR A 212 -31.61 -30.92 -5.01
CA THR A 212 -32.06 -29.84 -4.13
C THR A 212 -32.37 -28.56 -4.92
N TRP A 213 -31.54 -28.20 -5.90
CA TRP A 213 -31.79 -27.05 -6.77
C TRP A 213 -32.98 -27.29 -7.70
N ILE A 214 -33.06 -28.48 -8.30
CA ILE A 214 -34.13 -28.88 -9.22
C ILE A 214 -35.51 -28.80 -8.53
N GLN A 215 -35.58 -29.13 -7.25
CA GLN A 215 -36.82 -29.08 -6.45
C GLN A 215 -37.11 -27.70 -5.85
N SER A 216 -36.18 -26.74 -5.98
CA SER A 216 -36.31 -25.43 -5.35
C SER A 216 -37.37 -24.54 -6.01
N THR A 217 -37.90 -23.58 -5.25
CA THR A 217 -38.78 -22.52 -5.77
C THR A 217 -38.02 -21.53 -6.65
N PHE A 218 -36.70 -21.45 -6.54
CA PHE A 218 -35.86 -20.52 -7.30
C PHE A 218 -35.73 -20.92 -8.77
N LEU A 219 -35.67 -22.22 -9.09
CA LEU A 219 -35.68 -22.69 -10.48
C LEU A 219 -37.01 -22.36 -11.19
N LYS A 220 -38.10 -22.18 -10.46
CA LYS A 220 -39.41 -21.78 -11.05
C LYS A 220 -39.45 -20.30 -11.42
N GLN A 221 -38.48 -19.51 -10.98
CA GLN A 221 -38.36 -18.11 -11.33
C GLN A 221 -37.56 -17.97 -12.62
N ARG A 222 -37.94 -17.00 -13.46
CA ARG A 222 -37.26 -16.72 -14.73
C ARG A 222 -35.74 -16.53 -14.57
N VAL A 223 -35.32 -15.79 -13.55
CA VAL A 223 -33.90 -15.55 -13.25
C VAL A 223 -33.16 -16.85 -12.90
N GLY A 224 -33.81 -17.77 -12.17
CA GLY A 224 -33.21 -19.07 -11.83
C GLY A 224 -33.03 -19.98 -13.04
N LEU A 225 -33.96 -19.94 -14.00
CA LEU A 225 -33.83 -20.63 -15.28
C LEU A 225 -32.65 -20.08 -16.09
N GLU A 226 -32.60 -18.75 -16.30
CA GLU A 226 -31.53 -18.10 -17.06
C GLU A 226 -30.13 -18.38 -16.48
N VAL A 227 -29.99 -18.35 -15.15
CA VAL A 227 -28.73 -18.70 -14.46
C VAL A 227 -28.37 -20.17 -14.65
N THR A 228 -29.35 -21.08 -14.57
CA THR A 228 -29.12 -22.52 -14.75
C THR A 228 -28.69 -22.82 -16.19
N GLU A 229 -29.37 -22.23 -17.18
CA GLU A 229 -29.02 -22.37 -18.60
C GLU A 229 -27.59 -21.88 -18.86
N THR A 230 -27.22 -20.72 -18.30
CA THR A 230 -25.86 -20.16 -18.46
C THR A 230 -24.79 -21.05 -17.80
N ILE A 231 -25.05 -21.58 -16.60
CA ILE A 231 -24.07 -22.39 -15.84
C ILE A 231 -23.90 -23.79 -16.44
N VAL A 232 -24.93 -24.34 -17.07
CA VAL A 232 -24.86 -25.66 -17.71
C VAL A 232 -24.31 -25.56 -19.15
N ASP A 233 -24.39 -24.38 -19.78
CA ASP A 233 -23.87 -24.15 -21.13
C ASP A 233 -22.34 -24.33 -21.21
N PRO A 234 -21.83 -25.35 -21.94
CA PRO A 234 -20.41 -25.54 -22.15
C PRO A 234 -19.75 -24.39 -22.93
N LEU A 235 -20.50 -23.72 -23.81
CA LEU A 235 -19.98 -22.61 -24.61
C LEU A 235 -19.67 -21.40 -23.73
N PHE A 236 -20.53 -21.09 -22.76
CA PHE A 236 -20.28 -20.04 -21.76
C PHE A 236 -18.94 -20.23 -21.04
N TRP A 237 -18.65 -21.45 -20.56
CA TRP A 237 -17.39 -21.74 -19.86
C TRP A 237 -16.19 -21.70 -20.80
N SER A 238 -16.33 -22.20 -22.03
CA SER A 238 -15.27 -22.11 -23.05
C SER A 238 -14.92 -20.65 -23.39
N LEU A 239 -15.93 -19.79 -23.56
CA LEU A 239 -15.72 -18.36 -23.80
C LEU A 239 -15.12 -17.64 -22.58
N SER A 240 -15.55 -18.02 -21.37
CA SER A 240 -15.01 -17.50 -20.12
C SER A 240 -13.54 -17.86 -19.95
N GLU A 241 -13.17 -19.12 -20.19
CA GLU A 241 -11.79 -19.60 -20.15
C GLU A 241 -10.92 -18.89 -21.18
N ARG A 242 -11.42 -18.71 -22.41
CA ARG A 242 -10.73 -17.91 -23.45
C ARG A 242 -10.50 -16.48 -23.00
N THR A 243 -11.51 -15.84 -22.41
CA THR A 243 -11.41 -14.46 -21.93
C THR A 243 -10.37 -14.34 -20.81
N LEU A 244 -10.36 -15.29 -19.87
CA LEU A 244 -9.36 -15.34 -18.80
C LEU A 244 -7.95 -15.51 -19.36
N LYS A 245 -7.74 -16.42 -20.30
CA LYS A 245 -6.42 -16.64 -20.93
C LYS A 245 -5.87 -15.38 -21.61
N VAL A 246 -6.72 -14.51 -22.16
CA VAL A 246 -6.30 -13.21 -22.75
C VAL A 246 -6.10 -12.15 -21.67
N ALA A 247 -6.93 -12.15 -20.62
CA ALA A 247 -6.86 -11.17 -19.54
C ALA A 247 -5.68 -11.42 -18.59
N ASP A 248 -5.30 -12.67 -18.33
CA ASP A 248 -4.26 -13.06 -17.37
C ASP A 248 -2.89 -12.40 -17.65
N PRO A 249 -2.38 -12.40 -18.90
CA PRO A 249 -1.15 -11.65 -19.22
C PRO A 249 -1.28 -10.15 -18.93
N LEU A 250 -2.44 -9.54 -19.18
CA LEU A 250 -2.69 -8.13 -18.89
C LEU A 250 -2.75 -7.85 -17.38
N LEU A 251 -3.35 -8.77 -16.61
CA LEU A 251 -3.33 -8.71 -15.15
C LEU A 251 -1.89 -8.79 -14.62
N ASN A 252 -1.03 -9.63 -15.22
CA ASN A 252 0.38 -9.68 -14.88
C ASN A 252 1.12 -8.37 -15.19
N VAL A 253 0.76 -7.67 -16.28
CA VAL A 253 1.29 -6.31 -16.55
C VAL A 253 0.88 -5.35 -15.43
N LEU A 254 -0.38 -5.38 -14.99
CA LEU A 254 -0.85 -4.54 -13.89
C LEU A 254 -0.13 -4.87 -12.57
N GLN A 255 0.04 -6.15 -12.26
CA GLN A 255 0.80 -6.58 -11.09
C GLN A 255 2.26 -6.13 -11.14
N LEU A 256 2.90 -6.17 -12.31
CA LEU A 256 4.25 -5.64 -12.50
C LEU A 256 4.31 -4.14 -12.20
N THR A 257 3.30 -3.37 -12.62
CA THR A 257 3.23 -1.94 -12.31
C THR A 257 2.99 -1.66 -10.82
N ASP A 258 2.45 -2.63 -10.09
CA ASP A 258 2.14 -2.54 -8.67
C ASP A 258 3.27 -3.06 -7.75
N ASN A 259 4.36 -3.60 -8.30
CA ASN A 259 5.47 -4.12 -7.49
C ASN A 259 6.14 -3.00 -6.68
N GLU A 260 6.22 -3.16 -5.35
CA GLU A 260 6.71 -2.16 -4.40
C GLU A 260 8.24 -2.01 -4.43
N GLU A 261 8.98 -3.06 -4.76
CA GLU A 261 10.45 -3.10 -4.61
C GLU A 261 11.21 -2.54 -5.82
N ARG A 262 10.61 -2.56 -7.02
CA ARG A 262 11.31 -2.18 -8.26
C ARG A 262 10.48 -1.24 -9.14
N PRO A 263 11.04 -0.10 -9.57
CA PRO A 263 10.41 0.79 -10.55
C PRO A 263 10.01 0.06 -11.85
N SER A 264 8.74 0.09 -12.19
CA SER A 264 8.17 -0.66 -13.33
C SER A 264 8.36 0.02 -14.69
N ILE A 265 8.77 1.30 -14.72
CA ILE A 265 8.84 2.12 -15.93
C ILE A 265 9.75 1.54 -17.01
N GLY A 266 10.85 0.90 -16.60
CA GLY A 266 11.78 0.24 -17.51
C GLY A 266 11.26 -1.07 -18.10
N TYR A 267 10.16 -1.63 -17.58
CA TYR A 267 9.70 -2.97 -17.91
C TYR A 267 8.29 -3.02 -18.51
N ILE A 268 7.50 -1.94 -18.36
CA ILE A 268 6.07 -1.95 -18.73
C ILE A 268 5.83 -2.23 -20.22
N TYR A 269 6.66 -1.68 -21.10
CA TYR A 269 6.54 -1.96 -22.53
C TYR A 269 6.81 -3.45 -22.79
N ASP A 270 7.70 -4.12 -22.05
CA ASP A 270 8.15 -5.52 -22.28
C ASP A 270 7.08 -6.48 -21.81
N ALA A 271 6.53 -6.17 -20.65
CA ALA A 271 5.34 -6.83 -20.15
C ALA A 271 4.17 -6.68 -21.13
N MET A 272 3.94 -5.49 -21.70
CA MET A 272 2.86 -5.28 -22.66
C MET A 272 3.09 -6.04 -23.97
N GLN A 273 4.32 -6.05 -24.49
CA GLN A 273 4.65 -6.78 -25.71
C GLN A 273 4.47 -8.29 -25.52
N LYS A 274 4.97 -8.84 -24.40
CA LYS A 274 4.75 -10.24 -24.01
C LYS A 274 3.28 -10.57 -23.80
N ALA A 275 2.49 -9.63 -23.26
CA ALA A 275 1.05 -9.84 -23.11
C ALA A 275 0.34 -9.98 -24.47
N LYS A 276 0.75 -9.20 -25.48
CA LYS A 276 0.24 -9.34 -26.84
C LYS A 276 0.66 -10.66 -27.48
N GLU A 277 1.93 -11.03 -27.36
CA GLU A 277 2.45 -12.31 -27.87
C GLU A 277 1.73 -13.51 -27.24
N ASN A 278 1.50 -13.48 -25.93
CA ASN A 278 0.73 -14.50 -25.23
C ASN A 278 -0.71 -14.56 -25.74
N ALA A 279 -1.35 -13.41 -25.96
CA ALA A 279 -2.70 -13.38 -26.54
C ALA A 279 -2.72 -14.04 -27.93
N MET A 280 -1.73 -13.81 -28.79
CA MET A 280 -1.62 -14.47 -30.10
C MET A 280 -1.51 -16.00 -29.96
N VAL A 281 -0.69 -16.48 -29.02
CA VAL A 281 -0.49 -17.91 -28.77
C VAL A 281 -1.77 -18.59 -28.28
N VAL A 282 -2.59 -17.92 -27.45
CA VAL A 282 -3.87 -18.45 -26.95
C VAL A 282 -4.83 -18.81 -28.10
N PHE A 283 -4.74 -18.11 -29.22
CA PHE A 283 -5.55 -18.35 -30.41
C PHE A 283 -4.79 -19.12 -31.51
N ASN A 284 -3.76 -19.89 -31.14
CA ASN A 284 -2.93 -20.67 -32.08
C ASN A 284 -2.32 -19.84 -33.23
N ASN A 285 -2.13 -18.53 -33.02
CA ASN A 285 -1.72 -17.56 -34.04
C ASN A 285 -2.71 -17.41 -35.21
N GLU A 286 -3.99 -17.72 -35.02
CA GLU A 286 -5.04 -17.45 -36.00
C GLU A 286 -5.43 -15.96 -35.94
N GLU A 287 -5.06 -15.20 -36.97
CA GLU A 287 -5.19 -13.73 -36.98
C GLU A 287 -6.62 -13.24 -36.76
N SER A 288 -7.59 -13.91 -37.38
CA SER A 288 -9.00 -13.53 -37.26
C SER A 288 -9.53 -13.58 -35.82
N ASP A 289 -8.98 -14.45 -34.98
CA ASP A 289 -9.42 -14.67 -33.60
C ASP A 289 -8.76 -13.71 -32.60
N TYR A 290 -7.46 -13.40 -32.75
CA TYR A 290 -6.75 -12.55 -31.79
C TYR A 290 -6.75 -11.06 -32.14
N LEU A 291 -6.90 -10.70 -33.41
CA LEU A 291 -6.80 -9.32 -33.88
C LEU A 291 -7.79 -8.35 -33.19
N PRO A 292 -9.05 -8.73 -32.91
CA PRO A 292 -9.96 -7.88 -32.15
C PRO A 292 -9.42 -7.49 -30.77
N TYR A 293 -8.75 -8.43 -30.08
CA TYR A 293 -8.16 -8.19 -28.77
C TYR A 293 -6.93 -7.28 -28.86
N LEU A 294 -6.04 -7.52 -29.82
CA LEU A 294 -4.88 -6.67 -30.03
C LEU A 294 -5.28 -5.23 -30.37
N ASN A 295 -6.30 -5.04 -31.21
CA ASN A 295 -6.83 -3.71 -31.52
C ASN A 295 -7.33 -2.97 -30.28
N ILE A 296 -7.99 -3.67 -29.35
CA ILE A 296 -8.43 -3.08 -28.07
C ILE A 296 -7.21 -2.72 -27.21
N ILE A 297 -6.24 -3.62 -27.09
CA ILE A 297 -5.01 -3.41 -26.30
C ILE A 297 -4.22 -2.23 -26.86
N ASP A 298 -4.03 -2.17 -28.18
CA ASP A 298 -3.30 -1.10 -28.87
C ASP A 298 -3.98 0.25 -28.72
N ARG A 299 -5.31 0.30 -28.89
CA ARG A 299 -6.08 1.52 -28.66
C ARG A 299 -5.89 2.04 -27.24
N ILE A 300 -6.07 1.19 -26.24
CA ILE A 300 -5.89 1.56 -24.83
C ILE A 300 -4.45 1.96 -24.56
N TRP A 301 -3.48 1.25 -25.14
CA TRP A 301 -2.07 1.57 -25.00
C TRP A 301 -1.79 2.99 -25.51
N VAL A 302 -2.19 3.31 -26.73
CA VAL A 302 -1.91 4.61 -27.36
C VAL A 302 -2.66 5.76 -26.67
N GLU A 303 -3.93 5.56 -26.33
CA GLU A 303 -4.79 6.64 -25.82
C GLU A 303 -4.58 6.93 -24.33
N GLU A 304 -4.31 5.91 -23.52
CA GLU A 304 -4.39 5.99 -22.06
C GLU A 304 -3.08 5.69 -21.33
N LEU A 305 -2.28 4.74 -21.83
CA LEU A 305 -1.11 4.23 -21.10
C LEU A 305 0.23 4.76 -21.63
N HIS A 306 0.38 4.92 -22.93
CA HIS A 306 1.63 5.31 -23.54
C HIS A 306 2.04 6.73 -23.13
N SER A 307 3.34 6.91 -22.91
CA SER A 307 3.95 8.22 -22.70
C SER A 307 5.40 8.20 -23.18
N PRO A 308 5.99 9.37 -23.48
CA PRO A 308 7.43 9.48 -23.76
C PRO A 308 8.31 8.84 -22.67
N LEU A 309 7.89 8.92 -21.41
CA LEU A 309 8.60 8.33 -20.28
C LEU A 309 8.62 6.79 -20.34
N HIS A 310 7.53 6.15 -20.78
CA HIS A 310 7.50 4.70 -20.98
C HIS A 310 8.45 4.27 -22.12
N ALA A 311 8.47 5.03 -23.21
CA ALA A 311 9.38 4.78 -24.34
C ALA A 311 10.85 4.93 -23.92
N ALA A 312 11.18 6.01 -23.21
CA ALA A 312 12.51 6.25 -22.67
C ALA A 312 12.92 5.14 -21.67
N GLY A 313 12.01 4.73 -20.78
CA GLY A 313 12.25 3.65 -19.83
C GLY A 313 12.59 2.33 -20.50
N TRP A 314 11.86 1.96 -21.56
CA TRP A 314 12.18 0.77 -22.36
C TRP A 314 13.55 0.86 -23.01
N TYR A 315 13.85 1.99 -23.67
CA TYR A 315 15.11 2.19 -24.40
C TYR A 315 16.32 2.16 -23.46
N LEU A 316 16.20 2.77 -22.28
CA LEU A 316 17.29 2.88 -21.31
C LEU A 316 17.43 1.63 -20.43
N ASN A 317 16.56 0.62 -20.55
CA ASN A 317 16.71 -0.59 -19.75
C ASN A 317 17.75 -1.54 -20.39
N PRO A 318 18.93 -1.77 -19.77
CA PRO A 318 19.99 -2.58 -20.39
C PRO A 318 19.59 -4.06 -20.54
N SER A 319 18.71 -4.59 -19.68
CA SER A 319 18.20 -5.96 -19.80
C SER A 319 17.28 -6.17 -21.00
N ILE A 320 16.79 -5.08 -21.61
CA ILE A 320 15.88 -5.11 -22.76
C ILE A 320 16.62 -4.62 -24.00
N PHE A 321 17.31 -3.48 -23.92
CA PHE A 321 18.01 -2.86 -25.03
C PHE A 321 19.02 -3.79 -25.71
N TYR A 322 19.79 -4.54 -24.92
CA TYR A 322 20.83 -5.43 -25.45
C TYR A 322 20.35 -6.86 -25.74
N LYS A 323 19.05 -7.16 -25.61
CA LYS A 323 18.54 -8.49 -25.93
C LYS A 323 18.51 -8.73 -27.45
N PRO A 324 18.82 -9.97 -27.90
CA PRO A 324 18.64 -10.33 -29.30
C PRO A 324 17.14 -10.25 -29.63
N GLY A 325 16.78 -9.40 -30.59
CA GLY A 325 15.38 -9.11 -30.95
C GLY A 325 14.88 -7.73 -30.53
N PHE A 326 15.67 -6.95 -29.77
CA PHE A 326 15.36 -5.54 -29.56
C PHE A 326 15.32 -4.80 -30.89
N SER A 327 14.20 -4.14 -31.18
CA SER A 327 14.06 -3.25 -32.32
C SER A 327 13.59 -1.87 -31.85
N THR A 328 14.24 -0.85 -32.39
CA THR A 328 13.89 0.53 -32.10
C THR A 328 12.89 1.02 -33.14
N SER A 329 11.72 1.48 -32.69
CA SER A 329 10.71 2.11 -33.54
C SER A 329 10.78 3.64 -33.50
N LYS A 330 10.17 4.31 -34.48
CA LYS A 330 10.05 5.78 -34.49
C LYS A 330 9.38 6.33 -33.23
N VAL A 331 8.44 5.58 -32.65
CA VAL A 331 7.74 5.94 -31.40
C VAL A 331 8.71 5.94 -30.23
N ILE A 332 9.60 4.94 -30.15
CA ILE A 332 10.58 4.82 -29.07
C ILE A 332 11.62 5.95 -29.16
N GLN A 333 12.16 6.21 -30.35
CA GLN A 333 13.17 7.27 -30.55
C GLN A 333 12.61 8.66 -30.24
N LYS A 334 11.43 8.98 -30.78
CA LYS A 334 10.76 10.26 -30.47
C LYS A 334 10.44 10.36 -28.99
N GLY A 335 9.93 9.28 -28.39
CA GLY A 335 9.64 9.26 -26.96
C GLY A 335 10.87 9.51 -26.09
N LEU A 336 12.05 8.99 -26.47
CA LEU A 336 13.31 9.30 -25.77
C LEU A 336 13.68 10.78 -25.89
N LEU A 337 13.64 11.34 -27.10
CA LEU A 337 13.95 12.76 -27.35
C LEU A 337 12.99 13.70 -26.62
N ASP A 338 11.69 13.44 -26.72
CA ASP A 338 10.65 14.17 -25.99
C ASP A 338 10.90 14.12 -24.46
N CYS A 339 11.39 13.00 -23.95
CA CYS A 339 11.75 12.85 -22.53
C CYS A 339 12.99 13.67 -22.16
N ILE A 340 14.01 13.70 -23.01
CA ILE A 340 15.22 14.51 -22.82
C ILE A 340 14.84 15.99 -22.75
N GLU A 341 14.09 16.48 -23.74
CA GLU A 341 13.64 17.88 -23.81
C GLU A 341 12.78 18.27 -22.60
N THR A 342 11.94 17.35 -22.12
CA THR A 342 11.03 17.61 -20.99
C THR A 342 11.73 17.56 -19.63
N LEU A 343 12.65 16.61 -19.42
CA LEU A 343 13.26 16.37 -18.12
C LEU A 343 14.54 17.19 -17.90
N GLU A 344 15.23 17.59 -18.97
CA GLU A 344 16.47 18.34 -18.89
C GLU A 344 16.31 19.77 -19.43
N PRO A 345 16.29 20.80 -18.57
CA PRO A 345 16.08 22.19 -19.02
C PRO A 345 17.33 22.81 -19.68
N ASN A 346 18.52 22.27 -19.43
CA ASN A 346 19.77 22.81 -19.97
C ASN A 346 20.06 22.25 -21.38
N LEU A 347 20.09 23.14 -22.38
CA LEU A 347 20.33 22.76 -23.77
C LEU A 347 21.71 22.12 -24.01
N THR A 348 22.75 22.57 -23.31
CA THR A 348 24.09 21.95 -23.39
C THR A 348 24.05 20.52 -22.88
N SER A 349 23.39 20.28 -21.74
CA SER A 349 23.20 18.92 -21.23
C SER A 349 22.36 18.06 -22.17
N GLN A 350 21.30 18.60 -22.80
CA GLN A 350 20.52 17.86 -23.81
C GLN A 350 21.39 17.41 -25.00
N VAL A 351 22.26 18.29 -25.50
CA VAL A 351 23.20 17.96 -26.60
C VAL A 351 24.18 16.88 -26.17
N LEU A 352 24.77 17.01 -24.96
CA LEU A 352 25.69 16.00 -24.41
C LEU A 352 25.01 14.64 -24.26
N ILE A 353 23.81 14.60 -23.65
CA ILE A 353 23.00 13.38 -23.52
C ILE A 353 22.81 12.73 -24.89
N THR A 354 22.31 13.50 -25.87
CA THR A 354 21.99 12.97 -27.19
C THR A 354 23.25 12.44 -27.90
N SER A 355 24.37 13.14 -27.76
CA SER A 355 25.65 12.71 -28.34
C SER A 355 26.21 11.42 -27.70
N HIS A 356 26.00 11.24 -26.40
CA HIS A 356 26.51 10.10 -25.63
C HIS A 356 25.60 8.87 -25.68
N ILE A 357 24.36 8.99 -26.19
CA ILE A 357 23.47 7.83 -26.41
C ILE A 357 24.19 6.76 -27.22
N LYS A 358 24.95 7.16 -28.26
CA LYS A 358 25.64 6.20 -29.13
C LYS A 358 26.67 5.36 -28.37
N SER A 359 27.35 5.95 -27.39
CA SER A 359 28.28 5.23 -26.52
C SER A 359 27.59 4.16 -25.68
N TYR A 360 26.35 4.41 -25.22
CA TYR A 360 25.53 3.38 -24.61
C TYR A 360 25.13 2.31 -25.62
N GLU A 361 24.62 2.68 -26.79
CA GLU A 361 24.20 1.69 -27.80
C GLU A 361 25.31 0.70 -28.16
N ASP A 362 26.52 1.21 -28.34
CA ASP A 362 27.69 0.45 -28.77
C ASP A 362 28.45 -0.18 -27.58
N ALA A 363 27.92 -0.06 -26.35
CA ALA A 363 28.52 -0.55 -25.11
C ALA A 363 29.98 -0.11 -24.91
N VAL A 364 30.27 1.16 -25.21
CA VAL A 364 31.61 1.74 -25.14
C VAL A 364 32.03 1.97 -23.69
N GLY A 365 33.31 1.77 -23.39
CA GLY A 365 33.90 2.05 -22.09
C GLY A 365 33.33 1.14 -21.00
N ASP A 366 32.88 1.76 -19.90
CA ASP A 366 32.41 1.05 -18.72
C ASP A 366 31.14 0.21 -18.95
N PHE A 367 30.34 0.56 -19.96
CA PHE A 367 29.17 -0.22 -20.37
C PHE A 367 29.51 -1.62 -20.92
N GLY A 368 30.72 -1.81 -21.43
CA GLY A 368 31.21 -3.05 -22.04
C GLY A 368 32.00 -3.94 -21.08
N ARG A 369 32.23 -3.50 -19.83
CA ARG A 369 32.97 -4.29 -18.84
C ARG A 369 32.28 -5.64 -18.57
N PRO A 370 33.01 -6.73 -18.30
CA PRO A 370 32.40 -8.03 -18.00
C PRO A 370 31.36 -7.99 -16.87
N MET A 371 31.61 -7.20 -15.82
CA MET A 371 30.66 -6.99 -14.72
C MET A 371 29.43 -6.16 -15.14
N ALA A 372 29.60 -5.21 -16.05
CA ALA A 372 28.48 -4.46 -16.62
C ALA A 372 27.60 -5.38 -17.48
N LEU A 373 28.20 -6.24 -18.30
CA LEU A 373 27.49 -7.22 -19.12
C LEU A 373 26.66 -8.20 -18.27
N GLY A 374 27.26 -8.82 -17.25
CA GLY A 374 26.54 -9.67 -16.30
C GLY A 374 25.53 -8.90 -15.43
N GLY A 375 25.80 -7.61 -15.22
CA GLY A 375 24.94 -6.68 -14.49
C GLY A 375 23.63 -6.34 -15.20
N ARG A 376 23.55 -6.50 -16.53
CA ARG A 376 22.40 -6.03 -17.32
C ARG A 376 21.09 -6.66 -16.86
N GLU A 377 21.11 -7.96 -16.56
CA GLU A 377 19.93 -8.72 -16.13
C GLU A 377 19.82 -8.88 -14.60
N SER A 378 20.96 -8.85 -13.91
CA SER A 378 21.04 -9.10 -12.47
C SER A 378 20.78 -7.85 -11.61
N LEU A 379 21.03 -6.66 -12.14
CA LEU A 379 20.85 -5.39 -11.43
C LEU A 379 19.56 -4.69 -11.84
N ALA A 380 18.99 -3.91 -10.92
CA ALA A 380 17.94 -2.96 -11.27
C ALA A 380 18.50 -1.91 -12.27
N PRO A 381 17.74 -1.50 -13.30
CA PRO A 381 18.23 -0.62 -14.36
C PRO A 381 18.84 0.67 -13.82
N ALA A 382 18.19 1.36 -12.88
CA ALA A 382 18.72 2.58 -12.27
C ALA A 382 20.05 2.35 -11.53
N THR A 383 20.20 1.21 -10.85
CA THR A 383 21.46 0.82 -10.19
C THR A 383 22.56 0.55 -11.21
N TRP A 384 22.24 -0.15 -12.31
CA TRP A 384 23.19 -0.41 -13.39
C TRP A 384 23.73 0.89 -13.98
N TRP A 385 22.85 1.85 -14.30
CA TRP A 385 23.25 3.18 -14.77
C TRP A 385 24.10 3.94 -13.76
N SER A 386 23.77 3.85 -12.47
CA SER A 386 24.53 4.51 -11.40
C SER A 386 25.97 3.99 -11.28
N LEU A 387 26.22 2.73 -11.65
CA LEU A 387 27.53 2.09 -11.53
C LEU A 387 28.40 2.25 -12.79
N TYR A 388 27.81 2.14 -13.97
CA TYR A 388 28.57 1.97 -15.22
C TYR A 388 28.53 3.17 -16.18
N ALA A 389 27.78 4.21 -15.85
CA ALA A 389 27.66 5.43 -16.67
C ALA A 389 28.44 6.63 -16.12
N VAL A 390 29.43 6.40 -15.25
CA VAL A 390 30.16 7.47 -14.53
C VAL A 390 30.85 8.46 -15.49
N ASP A 391 31.38 7.96 -16.61
CA ASP A 391 32.00 8.79 -17.65
C ASP A 391 31.00 9.69 -18.41
N TYR A 392 29.70 9.46 -18.23
CA TYR A 392 28.61 10.15 -18.93
C TYR A 392 27.60 10.76 -17.94
N PRO A 393 27.99 11.76 -17.14
CA PRO A 393 27.21 12.23 -15.99
C PRO A 393 25.80 12.75 -16.34
N ASP A 394 25.64 13.49 -17.45
CA ASP A 394 24.30 13.97 -17.87
C ASP A 394 23.39 12.82 -18.30
N LEU A 395 23.92 11.86 -19.06
CA LEU A 395 23.17 10.68 -19.50
C LEU A 395 22.84 9.76 -18.32
N GLN A 396 23.79 9.56 -17.41
CA GLN A 396 23.60 8.83 -16.16
C GLN A 396 22.47 9.43 -15.34
N ARG A 397 22.52 10.75 -15.09
CA ARG A 397 21.50 11.45 -14.31
C ARG A 397 20.12 11.32 -14.95
N LEU A 398 20.02 11.48 -16.27
CA LEU A 398 18.76 11.28 -16.99
C LEU A 398 18.25 9.85 -16.84
N ALA A 399 19.10 8.85 -17.10
CA ALA A 399 18.70 7.45 -17.10
C ALA A 399 18.26 6.97 -15.72
N VAL A 400 19.00 7.32 -14.66
CA VAL A 400 18.61 7.05 -13.28
C VAL A 400 17.27 7.73 -12.96
N ARG A 401 17.10 8.98 -13.38
CA ARG A 401 15.84 9.72 -13.15
C ARG A 401 14.65 9.08 -13.85
N VAL A 402 14.79 8.68 -15.12
CA VAL A 402 13.74 8.02 -15.89
C VAL A 402 13.42 6.65 -15.30
N LEU A 403 14.44 5.82 -15.05
CA LEU A 403 14.27 4.43 -14.61
C LEU A 403 13.85 4.30 -13.15
N SER A 404 13.90 5.38 -12.37
CA SER A 404 13.40 5.40 -10.99
C SER A 404 11.91 5.79 -10.89
N GLN A 405 11.24 6.05 -12.00
CA GLN A 405 9.81 6.41 -12.01
C GLN A 405 8.90 5.18 -11.84
N THR A 406 7.71 5.37 -11.28
CA THR A 406 6.68 4.33 -11.15
C THR A 406 5.54 4.55 -12.16
N CYS A 407 4.95 3.46 -12.66
CA CYS A 407 3.82 3.53 -13.60
C CYS A 407 2.46 3.55 -12.89
N SER A 408 2.40 3.18 -11.61
CA SER A 408 1.16 2.95 -10.88
C SER A 408 0.95 3.96 -9.76
N VAL A 409 -0.28 4.47 -9.67
CA VAL A 409 -0.79 5.20 -8.48
C VAL A 409 -1.53 4.26 -7.53
N ILE A 410 -1.66 2.98 -7.87
CA ILE A 410 -2.31 1.97 -7.00
C ILE A 410 -1.50 1.76 -5.71
N ARG A 411 -0.21 2.13 -5.71
CA ARG A 411 0.60 2.35 -4.49
C ARG A 411 -0.10 3.23 -3.47
N CYS A 412 -0.87 4.21 -3.95
CA CYS A 412 -1.72 5.06 -3.13
C CYS A 412 -3.08 4.40 -2.84
N GLU A 413 -3.67 3.68 -3.82
CA GLU A 413 -5.05 3.17 -3.78
C GLU A 413 -5.28 1.87 -3.01
N ARG A 414 -4.30 0.97 -2.85
CA ARG A 414 -4.49 -0.27 -2.04
C ARG A 414 -4.76 0.01 -0.57
N ASN A 415 -4.39 1.20 -0.10
CA ASN A 415 -4.77 1.69 1.22
C ASN A 415 -6.17 2.36 1.24
N TRP A 416 -6.81 2.64 0.09
CA TRP A 416 -8.08 3.39 0.04
C TRP A 416 -9.30 2.61 0.53
N SER A 417 -9.26 1.28 0.56
CA SER A 417 -10.32 0.46 1.20
C SER A 417 -10.44 0.73 2.72
N MET A 418 -9.35 1.16 3.36
CA MET A 418 -9.31 1.62 4.75
C MET A 418 -9.88 3.03 4.91
N PHE A 419 -9.79 3.87 3.88
CA PHE A 419 -10.31 5.24 3.84
C PHE A 419 -11.78 5.32 3.40
N GLU A 420 -12.35 4.29 2.75
CA GLU A 420 -13.81 4.23 2.51
C GLU A 420 -14.61 4.26 3.82
N CYS A 421 -14.09 3.67 4.90
CA CYS A 421 -14.69 3.78 6.23
C CYS A 421 -14.70 5.22 6.78
N ILE A 422 -13.77 6.06 6.33
CA ILE A 422 -13.66 7.48 6.69
C ILE A 422 -14.61 8.31 5.80
N HIS A 423 -14.72 7.97 4.51
CA HIS A 423 -15.55 8.73 3.55
C HIS A 423 -17.04 8.37 3.51
N ALA A 424 -17.47 7.20 4.01
CA ALA A 424 -18.82 6.67 3.76
C ALA A 424 -19.98 7.38 4.50
N LYS A 425 -19.74 8.39 5.35
CA LYS A 425 -20.85 9.14 6.01
C LYS A 425 -20.64 10.65 6.01
N LYS A 426 -21.27 11.30 5.00
CA LYS A 426 -21.59 12.74 4.89
C LYS A 426 -20.42 13.72 5.13
N ARG A 427 -19.90 14.25 4.01
CA ARG A 427 -18.93 15.36 3.87
C ARG A 427 -18.92 16.35 5.05
N ASN A 428 -17.88 16.26 5.89
CA ASN A 428 -17.46 17.32 6.80
C ASN A 428 -16.09 17.86 6.37
N ARG A 429 -16.02 19.17 6.09
CA ARG A 429 -14.80 19.89 5.64
C ARG A 429 -13.60 19.78 6.61
N LEU A 430 -13.84 19.37 7.86
CA LEU A 430 -12.85 19.21 8.92
C LEU A 430 -11.99 17.93 8.79
N GLU A 431 -12.32 17.02 7.88
CA GLU A 431 -11.63 15.73 7.73
C GLU A 431 -10.51 15.76 6.69
N HIS A 432 -10.51 16.70 5.73
CA HIS A 432 -9.54 16.71 4.64
C HIS A 432 -8.11 17.02 5.11
N GLN A 433 -7.94 17.95 6.05
CA GLN A 433 -6.61 18.24 6.60
C GLN A 433 -6.08 17.07 7.41
N ARG A 434 -6.91 16.49 8.30
CA ARG A 434 -6.55 15.28 9.06
C ARG A 434 -6.26 14.07 8.16
N LEU A 435 -6.99 13.93 7.07
CA LEU A 435 -6.73 12.92 6.04
C LEU A 435 -5.37 13.14 5.39
N ASN A 436 -5.05 14.38 5.01
CA ASN A 436 -3.74 14.72 4.46
C ASN A 436 -2.62 14.42 5.47
N ASP A 437 -2.82 14.76 6.75
CA ASP A 437 -1.88 14.48 7.83
C ASP A 437 -1.69 12.96 8.04
N LEU A 438 -2.78 12.18 8.04
CA LEU A 438 -2.74 10.71 8.15
C LEU A 438 -2.02 10.08 6.96
N ILE A 439 -2.31 10.53 5.74
CA ILE A 439 -1.65 10.06 4.51
C ILE A 439 -0.15 10.39 4.59
N PHE A 440 0.18 11.62 4.95
CA PHE A 440 1.57 12.05 5.12
C PHE A 440 2.31 11.17 6.12
N VAL A 441 1.76 11.00 7.33
CA VAL A 441 2.39 10.19 8.39
C VAL A 441 2.53 8.73 7.97
N HIS A 442 1.48 8.11 7.40
CA HIS A 442 1.52 6.71 6.94
C HIS A 442 2.64 6.48 5.91
N TYR A 443 2.67 7.27 4.83
CA TYR A 443 3.65 7.06 3.77
C TYR A 443 5.06 7.50 4.16
N SER A 444 5.21 8.56 4.96
CA SER A 444 6.52 9.03 5.40
C SER A 444 7.18 8.09 6.41
N LEU A 445 6.43 7.54 7.37
CA LEU A 445 6.99 6.61 8.35
C LEU A 445 7.39 5.27 7.71
N ARG A 446 6.66 4.77 6.70
CA ARG A 446 7.02 3.55 5.96
C ARG A 446 8.32 3.67 5.16
N LEU A 447 8.86 4.87 4.96
CA LEU A 447 10.18 5.03 4.34
C LEU A 447 11.33 4.69 5.31
N HIS A 448 11.04 4.58 6.60
CA HIS A 448 12.02 4.36 7.66
C HIS A 448 11.93 2.95 8.31
N GLU A 449 10.97 2.13 7.88
CA GLU A 449 10.91 0.69 8.17
C GLU A 449 11.68 -0.10 7.10
#